data_AF-A0A920BK33-F1
#
_entry.id   AF-A0A920BK33-F1
#
_cell.length_a   1.000
_cell.length_b   1.000
_cell.length_c   1.000
_cell.angle_alpha   90.00
_cell.angle_beta   90.00
_cell.angle_gamma   90.00
#
_symmetry.space_group_name_H-M   'P 1'
#
loop_
_entity.id
_entity.type
_entity.pdbx_description
1 polymer ?
#
loop_
_entity_poly.entity_id
_entity_poly.type
_entity_poly.pdbx_seq_one_letter_code
_entity_poly.pdbx_strand_id
1 'polypeptide(L)'
;MVRKWLKPLLEILAGIPSVVLGFFALRWITPNIVQNINADAPGFTLAAAGIGVGILTIPLIASVSEDALAAVPSSLREASAGLGAKRVTTTIRITIPAAISGLVAAFIIGISRAIGETMVVFLAAGGGEIKHNSLPLHLSPAQLSQLRWQPRQRLQIGFQKV
;
A
#
# COMPACT_ATOMS: atom_id res chain seq x y z
N MET A 1 6.60 -5.48 -25.30
CA MET A 1 6.19 -4.06 -25.45
C MET A 1 5.96 -3.43 -24.08
N VAL A 2 5.56 -4.23 -23.07
CA VAL A 2 5.24 -3.73 -21.72
C VAL A 2 6.50 -3.46 -20.89
N ARG A 3 7.60 -4.21 -21.08
CA ARG A 3 8.95 -3.83 -20.57
C ARG A 3 9.36 -2.38 -20.82
N LYS A 4 8.91 -1.75 -21.91
CA LYS A 4 9.22 -0.34 -22.25
C LYS A 4 8.48 0.65 -21.35
N TRP A 5 7.36 0.22 -20.75
CA TRP A 5 6.50 0.99 -19.85
C TRP A 5 6.72 0.64 -18.39
N LEU A 6 7.01 -0.63 -18.07
CA LEU A 6 7.21 -1.11 -16.70
C LEU A 6 8.54 -0.65 -16.10
N LYS A 7 9.63 -0.62 -16.89
CA LYS A 7 10.95 -0.17 -16.40
C LYS A 7 10.92 1.28 -15.88
N PRO A 8 10.42 2.25 -16.66
CA PRO A 8 10.31 3.63 -16.19
C PRO A 8 9.35 3.77 -14.99
N LEU A 9 8.24 3.04 -14.97
CA LEU A 9 7.28 3.06 -13.86
C LEU A 9 7.92 2.56 -12.56
N LEU A 10 8.70 1.48 -12.62
CA LEU A 10 9.41 0.94 -11.46
C LEU A 10 10.53 1.89 -10.99
N GLU A 11 11.23 2.58 -11.90
CA GLU A 11 12.24 3.59 -11.56
C GLU A 11 11.61 4.82 -10.87
N ILE A 12 10.49 5.30 -11.37
CA ILE A 12 9.75 6.43 -10.77
C ILE A 12 9.19 6.02 -9.40
N LEU A 13 8.58 4.84 -9.29
CA LEU A 13 8.04 4.34 -8.03
C LEU A 13 9.14 4.05 -7.00
N ALA A 14 10.32 3.59 -7.42
CA ALA A 14 11.47 3.42 -6.54
C ALA A 14 12.05 4.76 -6.07
N GLY A 15 11.88 5.82 -6.86
CA GLY A 15 12.27 7.18 -6.48
C GLY A 15 11.31 7.84 -5.48
N ILE A 16 10.07 7.36 -5.36
CA ILE A 16 9.07 7.90 -4.43
C ILE A 16 9.20 7.16 -3.08
N PRO A 17 9.50 7.87 -1.98
CA PRO A 17 9.50 7.25 -0.66
C PRO A 17 8.13 6.70 -0.30
N SER A 18 8.07 5.51 0.31
CA SER A 18 6.81 4.87 0.74
C SER A 18 5.98 5.73 1.70
N VAL A 19 6.63 6.58 2.51
CA VAL A 19 5.97 7.62 3.34
C VAL A 19 5.06 8.52 2.51
N VAL A 20 5.52 8.95 1.34
CA VAL A 20 4.79 9.89 0.48
C VAL A 20 3.51 9.23 -0.03
N LEU A 21 3.57 7.94 -0.35
CA LEU A 21 2.39 7.16 -0.74
C LEU A 21 1.41 6.95 0.41
N GLY A 22 1.91 6.71 1.63
CA GLY A 22 1.07 6.69 2.84
C GLY A 22 0.37 8.02 3.09
N PHE A 23 1.08 9.14 2.93
CA PHE A 23 0.51 10.48 3.05
C PHE A 23 -0.49 10.79 1.92
N PHE A 24 -0.20 10.37 0.68
CA PHE A 24 -1.12 10.47 -0.44
C PHE A 24 -2.40 9.67 -0.19
N ALA A 25 -2.28 8.46 0.37
CA ALA A 25 -3.42 7.65 0.75
C ALA A 25 -4.33 8.37 1.76
N LEU A 26 -3.74 9.00 2.78
CA LEU A 26 -4.51 9.79 3.74
C LEU A 26 -5.15 11.03 3.14
N ARG A 27 -4.34 11.84 2.44
CA ARG A 27 -4.73 13.20 2.09
C ARG A 27 -5.59 13.25 0.82
N TRP A 28 -5.44 12.25 -0.05
CA TRP A 28 -6.14 12.21 -1.32
C TRP A 28 -7.06 11.00 -1.43
N ILE A 29 -6.58 9.77 -1.17
CA ILE A 29 -7.41 8.56 -1.34
C ILE A 29 -8.56 8.52 -0.31
N THR A 30 -8.30 8.78 0.97
CA THR A 30 -9.36 8.75 1.99
C THR A 30 -10.51 9.72 1.67
N PRO A 31 -10.29 11.04 1.47
CA PRO A 31 -11.40 11.96 1.21
C PRO A 31 -12.04 11.78 -0.16
N ASN A 32 -11.26 11.50 -1.21
CA ASN A 32 -11.80 11.50 -2.59
C ASN A 32 -12.27 10.12 -3.08
N ILE A 33 -11.88 9.03 -2.41
CA ILE A 33 -12.31 7.68 -2.80
C ILE A 33 -13.11 7.04 -1.69
N VAL A 34 -12.54 6.92 -0.49
CA VAL A 34 -13.17 6.17 0.59
C VAL A 34 -14.38 6.92 1.16
N GLN A 35 -14.23 8.20 1.47
CA GLN A 35 -15.31 9.03 2.04
C GLN A 35 -16.39 9.40 1.02
N ASN A 36 -16.08 9.35 -0.28
CA ASN A 36 -17.09 9.47 -1.33
C ASN A 36 -18.01 8.25 -1.42
N ILE A 37 -17.55 7.07 -1.00
CA ILE A 37 -18.36 5.84 -0.95
C ILE A 37 -19.01 5.67 0.42
N ASN A 38 -18.31 6.04 1.49
CA ASN A 38 -18.80 5.99 2.86
C ASN A 38 -18.43 7.29 3.59
N ALA A 39 -19.36 8.24 3.65
CA ALA A 39 -19.14 9.56 4.23
C ALA A 39 -18.73 9.53 5.72
N ASP A 40 -19.14 8.49 6.45
CA ASP A 40 -18.81 8.31 7.87
C ASP A 40 -17.46 7.61 8.09
N ALA A 41 -16.71 7.31 7.03
CA ALA A 41 -15.42 6.66 7.14
C ALA A 41 -14.40 7.58 7.87
N PRO A 42 -13.66 7.05 8.86
CA PRO A 42 -12.66 7.82 9.59
C PRO A 42 -11.54 8.31 8.64
N GLY A 43 -10.80 9.35 9.07
CA GLY A 43 -9.68 9.89 8.26
C GLY A 43 -8.54 8.87 8.00
N PHE A 44 -8.48 7.82 8.82
CA PHE A 44 -7.55 6.70 8.70
C PHE A 44 -8.35 5.43 8.41
N THR A 45 -8.10 4.77 7.27
CA THR A 45 -8.87 3.58 6.88
C THR A 45 -7.97 2.50 6.29
N LEU A 46 -8.31 1.25 6.57
CA LEU A 46 -7.65 0.10 5.95
C LEU A 46 -7.91 0.06 4.43
N ALA A 47 -9.05 0.60 3.97
CA ALA A 47 -9.37 0.71 2.56
C ALA A 47 -8.38 1.63 1.82
N ALA A 48 -8.11 2.83 2.36
CA ALA A 48 -7.12 3.74 1.78
C ALA A 48 -5.71 3.13 1.79
N ALA A 49 -5.34 2.45 2.88
CA ALA A 49 -4.08 1.71 2.96
C ALA A 49 -3.96 0.62 1.88
N GLY A 50 -5.00 -0.20 1.72
CA GLY A 50 -5.03 -1.26 0.71
C GLY A 50 -4.97 -0.73 -0.72
N ILE A 51 -5.66 0.37 -1.01
CA ILE A 51 -5.59 1.04 -2.33
C ILE A 51 -4.16 1.57 -2.58
N GLY A 52 -3.55 2.24 -1.60
CA GLY A 52 -2.18 2.75 -1.72
C GLY A 52 -1.16 1.64 -2.00
N VAL A 53 -1.22 0.55 -1.23
CA VAL A 53 -0.35 -0.63 -1.43
C VAL A 53 -0.64 -1.32 -2.77
N GLY A 54 -1.92 -1.40 -3.17
CA GLY A 54 -2.34 -1.96 -4.44
C GLY A 54 -1.74 -1.21 -5.63
N ILE A 55 -1.83 0.13 -5.65
CA ILE A 55 -1.27 0.97 -6.72
C ILE A 55 0.24 0.70 -6.90
N LEU A 56 0.96 0.53 -5.79
CA LEU A 56 2.40 0.23 -5.83
C LEU A 56 2.69 -1.18 -6.34
N THR A 57 1.90 -2.17 -5.92
CA THR A 57 2.18 -3.59 -6.17
C THR A 57 1.70 -4.06 -7.55
N ILE A 58 0.67 -3.43 -8.12
CA ILE A 58 0.10 -3.77 -9.45
C ILE A 58 1.17 -3.78 -10.56
N PRO A 59 2.00 -2.74 -10.74
CA PRO A 59 3.05 -2.73 -11.76
C PRO A 59 4.04 -3.88 -11.62
N LEU A 60 4.39 -4.23 -10.38
CA LEU A 60 5.29 -5.34 -10.10
C LEU A 60 4.68 -6.67 -10.55
N ILE A 61 3.45 -6.98 -10.11
CA ILE A 61 2.77 -8.23 -10.47
C ILE A 61 2.57 -8.30 -11.99
N ALA A 62 2.20 -7.19 -12.62
CA ALA A 62 2.03 -7.10 -14.07
C ALA A 62 3.35 -7.39 -14.82
N SER A 63 4.48 -6.87 -14.34
CA SER A 63 5.80 -7.14 -14.94
C SER A 63 6.19 -8.60 -14.85
N VAL A 64 6.08 -9.19 -13.66
CA VAL A 64 6.45 -10.59 -13.45
C VAL A 64 5.50 -11.52 -14.22
N SER A 65 4.23 -11.14 -14.32
CA SER A 65 3.25 -11.88 -15.14
C SER A 65 3.55 -11.78 -16.63
N GLU A 66 4.00 -10.62 -17.15
CA GLU A 66 4.45 -10.50 -18.56
C GLU A 66 5.65 -11.41 -18.80
N ASP A 67 6.64 -11.41 -17.90
CA ASP A 67 7.83 -12.26 -18.02
C ASP A 67 7.45 -13.75 -18.00
N ALA A 68 6.50 -14.16 -17.13
CA ALA A 68 5.98 -15.52 -17.09
C ALA A 68 5.28 -15.93 -18.39
N LEU A 69 4.45 -15.06 -18.96
CA LEU A 69 3.77 -15.32 -20.24
C LEU A 69 4.75 -15.32 -21.41
N ALA A 70 5.79 -14.50 -21.38
CA ALA A 70 6.83 -14.42 -22.41
C ALA A 70 7.76 -15.64 -22.40
N ALA A 71 7.90 -16.32 -21.27
CA ALA A 71 8.67 -17.56 -21.16
C ALA A 71 8.02 -18.75 -21.90
N VAL A 72 6.72 -18.67 -22.23
CA VAL A 72 6.04 -19.72 -23.00
C VAL A 72 6.61 -19.76 -24.44
N PRO A 73 7.11 -20.92 -24.90
CA PRO A 73 7.73 -21.05 -26.22
C PRO A 73 6.84 -20.57 -27.37
N SER A 74 7.41 -19.78 -28.29
CA SER A 74 6.68 -19.29 -29.47
C SER A 74 6.18 -20.41 -30.37
N SER A 75 6.84 -21.57 -30.40
CA SER A 75 6.42 -22.76 -31.16
C SER A 75 5.00 -23.23 -30.80
N LEU A 76 4.59 -23.14 -29.53
CA LEU A 76 3.22 -23.48 -29.10
C LEU A 76 2.19 -22.49 -29.65
N ARG A 77 2.58 -21.21 -29.78
CA ARG A 77 1.71 -20.15 -30.31
C ARG A 77 1.58 -20.27 -31.83
N GLU A 78 2.66 -20.59 -32.51
CA GLU A 78 2.72 -20.81 -33.96
C GLU A 78 1.97 -22.08 -34.36
N ALA A 79 2.12 -23.19 -33.62
CA ALA A 79 1.34 -24.40 -33.83
C ALA A 79 -0.17 -24.14 -33.70
N SER A 80 -0.57 -23.37 -32.69
CA SER A 80 -1.97 -22.95 -32.54
C SER A 80 -2.47 -22.10 -33.71
N ALA A 81 -1.65 -21.15 -34.18
CA ALA A 81 -1.99 -20.34 -35.34
C ALA A 81 -2.07 -21.17 -36.63
N GLY A 82 -1.20 -22.16 -36.81
CA GLY A 82 -1.22 -23.10 -37.94
C GLY A 82 -2.46 -23.98 -37.99
N LEU A 83 -3.10 -24.22 -36.84
CA LEU A 83 -4.42 -24.87 -36.73
C LEU A 83 -5.60 -23.90 -36.97
N GLY A 84 -5.34 -22.65 -37.38
CA GLY A 84 -6.36 -21.63 -37.63
C GLY A 84 -6.94 -20.99 -36.37
N ALA A 85 -6.32 -21.17 -35.19
CA ALA A 85 -6.83 -20.61 -33.95
C ALA A 85 -6.64 -19.08 -33.89
N LYS A 86 -7.64 -18.38 -33.33
CA LYS A 86 -7.54 -16.94 -33.03
C LYS A 86 -6.57 -16.70 -31.87
N ARG A 87 -5.91 -15.53 -31.86
CA ARG A 87 -4.97 -15.12 -30.80
C ARG A 87 -5.56 -15.22 -29.39
N VAL A 88 -6.84 -14.85 -29.21
CA VAL A 88 -7.53 -14.94 -27.91
C VAL A 88 -7.61 -16.39 -27.44
N THR A 89 -7.92 -17.32 -28.34
CA THR A 89 -7.97 -18.76 -28.06
C THR A 89 -6.58 -19.28 -27.66
N THR A 90 -5.54 -18.91 -28.41
CA THR A 90 -4.14 -19.28 -28.08
C THR A 90 -3.69 -18.73 -26.73
N THR A 91 -4.09 -17.50 -26.39
CA THR A 91 -3.76 -16.92 -25.08
C THR A 91 -4.46 -17.67 -23.96
N ILE A 92 -5.78 -17.85 -24.04
CA ILE A 92 -6.59 -18.43 -22.96
C ILE A 92 -6.34 -19.93 -22.79
N ARG A 93 -6.22 -20.68 -23.88
CA ARG A 93 -6.16 -22.17 -23.83
C ARG A 93 -4.75 -22.75 -23.84
N ILE A 94 -3.74 -21.98 -24.23
CA ILE A 94 -2.37 -22.50 -24.35
C ILE A 94 -1.42 -21.67 -23.50
N THR A 95 -1.37 -20.36 -23.72
CA THR A 95 -0.37 -19.50 -23.08
C THR A 95 -0.60 -19.37 -21.57
N ILE A 96 -1.81 -19.00 -21.15
CA ILE A 96 -2.13 -18.83 -19.72
C ILE A 96 -1.94 -20.14 -18.95
N PRO A 97 -2.46 -21.29 -19.41
CA PRO A 97 -2.25 -22.58 -18.75
C PRO A 97 -0.77 -22.98 -18.67
N ALA A 98 0.01 -22.77 -19.74
CA ALA A 98 1.43 -23.08 -19.75
C ALA A 98 2.26 -22.17 -18.83
N ALA A 99 1.79 -20.94 -18.56
CA ALA A 99 2.46 -19.96 -17.72
C ALA A 99 2.01 -19.99 -16.23
N ILE A 100 1.14 -20.91 -15.83
CA ILE A 100 0.53 -20.92 -14.47
C ILE A 100 1.58 -20.86 -13.37
N SER A 101 2.66 -21.63 -13.47
CA SER A 101 3.71 -21.65 -12.44
C SER A 101 4.35 -20.27 -12.24
N GLY A 102 4.60 -19.54 -13.33
CA GLY A 102 5.12 -18.18 -13.29
C GLY A 102 4.10 -17.16 -12.80
N LEU A 103 2.82 -17.30 -13.16
CA LEU A 103 1.75 -16.43 -12.66
C LEU A 103 1.54 -16.62 -11.15
N VAL A 104 1.57 -17.85 -10.65
CA VAL A 104 1.51 -18.14 -9.21
C VAL A 104 2.70 -17.53 -8.48
N ALA A 105 3.91 -17.65 -9.04
CA ALA A 105 5.09 -16.98 -8.49
C ALA A 105 4.93 -15.46 -8.46
N ALA A 106 4.39 -14.85 -9.52
CA ALA A 106 4.10 -13.41 -9.56
C ALA A 106 3.14 -12.97 -8.44
N PHE A 107 2.10 -13.76 -8.17
CA PHE A 107 1.16 -13.50 -7.07
C PHE A 107 1.83 -13.61 -5.70
N ILE A 108 2.63 -14.65 -5.46
CA ILE A 108 3.35 -14.82 -4.20
C ILE A 108 4.28 -13.64 -3.96
N ILE A 109 5.07 -13.25 -4.97
CA ILE A 109 5.97 -12.09 -4.92
C ILE A 109 5.19 -10.80 -4.63
N GLY A 110 4.03 -10.61 -5.27
CA GLY A 110 3.15 -9.48 -5.04
C GLY A 110 2.67 -9.38 -3.60
N ILE A 111 2.22 -10.50 -3.01
CA ILE A 111 1.79 -10.54 -1.62
C ILE A 111 2.95 -10.25 -0.67
N SER A 112 4.12 -10.83 -0.91
CA SER A 112 5.32 -10.55 -0.12
C SER A 112 5.71 -9.07 -0.16
N ARG A 113 5.61 -8.44 -1.34
CA ARG A 113 5.83 -6.99 -1.51
C ARG A 113 4.80 -6.18 -0.73
N ALA A 114 3.52 -6.50 -0.85
CA ALA A 114 2.44 -5.78 -0.17
C ALA A 114 2.61 -5.80 1.37
N ILE A 115 3.06 -6.94 1.92
CA ILE A 115 3.43 -7.04 3.34
C ILE A 115 4.62 -6.13 3.66
N GLY A 116 5.59 -5.98 2.76
CA GLY A 116 6.76 -5.12 2.91
C GLY A 116 6.48 -3.61 2.86
N GLU A 117 5.33 -3.16 2.33
CA GLU A 117 4.94 -1.75 2.28
C GLU A 117 4.36 -1.24 3.62
N THR A 118 4.78 -1.84 4.74
CA THR A 118 4.28 -1.58 6.11
C THR A 118 4.19 -0.11 6.47
N MET A 119 5.06 0.74 5.90
CA MET A 119 5.07 2.17 6.12
C MET A 119 3.84 2.89 5.52
N VAL A 120 3.38 2.46 4.34
CA VAL A 120 2.15 2.99 3.73
C VAL A 120 0.95 2.67 4.62
N VAL A 121 0.86 1.41 5.06
CA VAL A 121 -0.23 0.93 5.93
C VAL A 121 -0.18 1.63 7.28
N PHE A 122 0.99 1.73 7.90
CA PHE A 122 1.18 2.37 9.20
C PHE A 122 0.70 3.82 9.19
N LEU A 123 1.04 4.58 8.14
CA LEU A 123 0.57 5.95 8.00
C LEU A 123 -0.92 6.01 7.67
N ALA A 124 -1.37 5.28 6.65
CA ALA A 124 -2.74 5.34 6.14
C ALA A 124 -3.81 4.80 7.13
N ALA A 125 -3.42 3.84 7.98
CA ALA A 125 -4.30 3.22 8.97
C ALA A 125 -4.20 3.84 10.38
N GLY A 126 -3.47 4.95 10.54
CA GLY A 126 -3.48 5.73 11.79
C GLY A 126 -2.42 5.34 12.82
N GLY A 127 -1.44 4.51 12.46
CA GLY A 127 -0.29 4.21 13.32
C GLY A 127 0.59 5.43 13.61
N GLY A 128 0.61 6.42 12.70
CA GLY A 128 1.35 7.67 12.86
C GLY A 128 0.65 8.74 13.72
N GLU A 129 -0.56 8.49 14.22
CA GLU A 129 -1.30 9.45 15.03
C GLU A 129 -0.69 9.53 16.45
N ILE A 130 0.35 10.35 16.62
CA ILE A 130 0.73 10.81 17.96
C ILE A 130 -0.35 11.80 18.40
N LYS A 131 -1.30 11.34 19.22
CA LYS A 131 -2.27 12.21 19.90
C LYS A 131 -1.51 13.26 20.72
N HIS A 132 -1.27 14.42 20.11
CA HIS A 132 -0.72 15.62 20.75
C HIS A 132 -1.74 16.31 21.66
N ASN A 133 -2.71 15.56 22.20
CA ASN A 133 -3.67 15.99 23.21
C ASN A 133 -3.55 15.15 24.50
N SER A 134 -2.47 14.37 24.63
CA SER A 134 -2.20 13.52 25.79
C SER A 134 -1.33 14.19 26.85
N LEU A 135 -0.75 15.36 26.55
CA LEU A 135 -0.18 16.18 27.61
C LEU A 135 -1.36 16.65 28.49
N PRO A 136 -1.33 16.41 29.81
CA PRO A 136 -2.36 16.89 30.74
C PRO A 136 -2.24 18.41 30.97
N LEU A 137 -2.07 19.18 29.90
CA LEU A 137 -2.14 20.63 29.90
C LEU A 137 -3.57 21.09 29.56
N HIS A 138 -4.57 20.46 30.20
CA HIS A 138 -5.84 21.16 30.48
C HIS A 138 -5.67 22.21 31.59
N LEU A 139 -4.47 22.28 32.18
CA LEU A 139 -4.07 23.38 33.02
C LEU A 139 -3.76 24.59 32.15
N SER A 140 -4.55 25.65 32.30
CA SER A 140 -4.25 26.98 31.75
C SER A 140 -2.80 27.38 32.11
N PRO A 141 -2.13 28.24 31.31
CA PRO A 141 -0.78 28.72 31.63
C PRO A 141 -0.64 29.29 33.07
N ALA A 142 -1.74 29.82 33.61
CA ALA A 142 -1.84 30.27 35.01
C ALA A 142 -1.68 29.11 36.02
N GLN A 143 -2.29 27.95 35.76
CA GLN A 143 -2.22 26.78 36.65
C GLN A 143 -0.83 26.11 36.63
N LEU A 144 -0.12 26.14 35.49
CA LEU A 144 1.27 25.64 35.42
C LEU A 144 2.25 26.52 36.20
N SER A 145 2.01 27.83 36.20
CA SER A 145 2.80 28.76 37.02
C SER A 145 2.62 28.51 38.52
N GLN A 146 1.43 28.07 38.95
CA GLN A 146 1.15 27.73 40.35
C GLN A 146 1.74 26.37 40.75
N LEU A 147 1.70 25.37 39.86
CA LEU A 147 2.36 24.08 40.11
C LEU A 147 3.89 24.16 40.09
N ARG A 148 4.49 25.16 39.41
CA ARG A 148 5.94 25.40 39.43
C ARG A 148 6.46 25.70 40.85
N TRP A 149 5.61 26.26 41.72
CA TRP A 149 5.96 26.66 43.08
C TRP A 149 5.44 25.71 44.17
N GLN A 150 4.79 24.60 43.82
CA GLN A 150 4.26 23.63 44.79
C GLN A 150 4.86 22.22 44.58
N PRO A 151 6.05 21.94 45.16
CA PRO A 151 6.76 20.68 44.96
C PRO A 151 6.00 19.43 45.45
N ARG A 152 5.20 19.56 46.52
CA ARG A 152 4.47 18.42 47.13
C ARG A 152 3.35 17.88 46.24
N GLN A 153 2.64 18.75 45.51
CA GLN A 153 1.51 18.32 44.68
C GLN A 153 1.98 17.63 43.38
N ARG A 154 3.15 18.02 42.83
CA ARG A 154 3.76 17.35 41.67
C ARG A 154 4.02 15.87 41.89
N LEU A 155 4.38 15.48 43.12
CA LEU A 155 4.68 14.09 43.47
C LEU A 155 3.41 13.26 43.62
N GLN A 156 2.35 13.79 44.26
CA GLN A 156 1.10 13.05 44.46
C GLN A 156 0.39 12.68 43.13
N ILE A 157 0.46 13.55 42.13
CA ILE A 157 -0.15 13.31 40.81
C ILE A 157 0.63 12.23 40.03
N GLY A 158 1.95 12.11 40.25
CA GLY A 158 2.79 11.09 39.62
C GLY A 158 2.62 9.69 40.21
N PHE A 159 2.24 9.57 41.48
CA PHE A 159 2.07 8.27 42.16
C PHE A 159 0.67 7.68 42.03
N GLN A 160 -0.36 8.48 41.73
CA GLN A 160 -1.75 7.99 41.63
C GLN A 160 -2.12 7.45 40.24
N LYS A 161 -1.18 7.48 39.28
CA LYS A 161 -1.40 7.07 37.88
C LYS A 161 -0.29 6.12 37.38
N VAL A 162 0.15 5.20 38.24
CA VAL A 162 0.87 3.98 37.85
C VAL A 162 -0.03 2.79 38.16
#